data_AF-A0A381FMH6-F1
#
_entry.id   AF-A0A381FMH6-F1
#
_cell.length_a   1.000
_cell.length_b   1.000
_cell.length_c   1.000
_cell.angle_alpha   90.00
_cell.angle_beta   90.00
_cell.angle_gamma   90.00
#
_symmetry.space_group_name_H-M   'P 1'
#
loop_
_entity.id
_entity.type
_entity.pdbx_description
1 polymer ?
#
loop_
_entity_poly.entity_id
_entity_poly.type
_entity_poly.pdbx_seq_one_letter_code
_entity_poly.pdbx_strand_id
1 'polypeptide(L)'
;MEGVLKSWAVPKGPSLNPDDKRLAMMVEDHPYDYKDFEGNIPEGNYGAGQVEVWDSGTYEPLDQASKLSDEKELLKELKSGSLKFILHGKKLKGEFALVKMKNTDNNAWLLIKHKDKFAKDEYDAEENVSPKSLVSKFLEEKKSPKNSKKKS
;
A
#
# COMPACT_ATOMS: atom_id res chain seq x y z
N MET A 1 -4.31 -9.91 -10.71
CA MET A 1 -4.41 -11.27 -10.17
C MET A 1 -5.88 -11.62 -10.03
N GLU A 2 -6.37 -12.64 -10.74
CA GLU A 2 -7.76 -13.13 -10.69
C GLU A 2 -8.82 -12.05 -10.96
N GLY A 3 -8.49 -11.01 -11.73
CA GLY A 3 -9.40 -9.90 -12.04
C GLY A 3 -9.71 -8.95 -10.88
N VAL A 4 -9.03 -9.09 -9.74
CA VAL A 4 -9.24 -8.26 -8.54
C VAL A 4 -7.95 -7.61 -8.04
N LEU A 5 -8.08 -6.64 -7.14
CA LEU A 5 -6.98 -6.03 -6.42
C LEU A 5 -6.83 -6.72 -5.06
N LYS A 6 -5.83 -7.60 -4.95
CA LYS A 6 -5.39 -8.14 -3.66
C LYS A 6 -4.81 -6.97 -2.84
N SER A 7 -5.34 -6.75 -1.65
CA SER A 7 -5.20 -5.46 -0.97
C SER A 7 -4.64 -5.61 0.46
N TRP A 8 -3.84 -4.63 0.87
CA TRP A 8 -3.28 -4.51 2.23
C TRP A 8 -3.35 -3.07 2.73
N ALA A 9 -3.73 -2.89 3.99
CA ALA A 9 -3.60 -1.63 4.71
C ALA A 9 -2.20 -1.54 5.35
N VAL A 10 -1.46 -0.47 5.04
CA VAL A 10 -0.09 -0.24 5.54
C VAL A 10 -0.08 1.05 6.38
N PRO A 11 -0.25 0.99 7.72
CA PRO A 11 -0.53 2.18 8.54
C PRO A 11 0.55 3.25 8.51
N LYS A 12 1.82 2.86 8.35
CA LYS A 12 2.96 3.78 8.24
C LYS A 12 3.36 4.04 6.77
N GLY A 13 2.55 3.62 5.81
CA GLY A 13 2.91 3.65 4.40
C GLY A 13 4.07 2.72 4.01
N PRO A 14 4.35 2.60 2.69
CA PRO A 14 5.47 1.85 2.16
C PRO A 14 6.82 2.53 2.50
N SER A 15 7.92 1.80 2.37
CA SER A 15 9.27 2.39 2.50
C SER A 15 10.20 1.97 1.37
N LEU A 16 11.10 2.86 0.96
CA LEU A 16 12.25 2.54 0.11
C LEU A 16 13.50 2.16 0.92
N ASN A 17 13.44 2.20 2.25
CA ASN A 17 14.51 1.71 3.10
C ASN A 17 14.39 0.18 3.31
N PRO A 18 15.40 -0.61 2.91
CA PRO A 18 15.41 -2.07 3.12
C PRO A 18 15.44 -2.52 4.58
N ASP A 19 15.87 -1.65 5.50
CA ASP A 19 15.91 -1.95 6.94
C ASP A 19 14.53 -1.74 7.61
N ASP A 20 13.61 -1.04 6.93
CA ASP A 20 12.24 -0.87 7.39
C ASP A 20 11.39 -2.11 7.17
N LYS A 21 10.73 -2.56 8.25
CA LYS A 21 9.68 -3.60 8.20
C LYS A 21 8.33 -2.95 8.42
N ARG A 22 7.55 -2.75 7.35
CA ARG A 22 6.24 -2.09 7.43
C ARG A 22 5.16 -3.15 7.65
N LEU A 23 4.36 -2.99 8.71
CA LEU A 23 3.19 -3.84 8.93
C LEU A 23 2.18 -3.60 7.79
N ALA A 24 1.73 -4.69 7.17
CA ALA A 24 0.76 -4.70 6.09
C ALA A 24 -0.37 -5.67 6.47
N MET A 25 -1.55 -5.15 6.76
CA MET A 25 -2.72 -5.94 7.13
C MET A 25 -3.51 -6.27 5.87
N MET A 26 -3.62 -7.55 5.52
CA MET A 26 -4.40 -7.97 4.36
C MET A 26 -5.88 -7.67 4.61
N VAL A 27 -6.51 -7.07 3.61
CA VAL A 27 -7.91 -6.66 3.62
C VAL A 27 -8.67 -7.33 2.48
N GLU A 28 -9.98 -7.08 2.41
CA GLU A 28 -10.84 -7.61 1.35
C GLU A 28 -10.35 -7.22 -0.05
N ASP A 29 -10.61 -8.11 -1.01
CA ASP A 29 -10.30 -7.87 -2.42
C ASP A 29 -11.16 -6.71 -2.93
N HIS A 30 -10.54 -5.79 -3.67
CA HIS A 30 -11.26 -4.69 -4.30
C HIS A 30 -11.49 -4.98 -5.79
N PRO A 31 -12.62 -4.52 -6.37
CA PRO A 31 -12.83 -4.55 -7.81
C PRO A 31 -11.69 -3.83 -8.54
N TYR A 32 -11.33 -4.31 -9.74
CA TYR A 32 -10.24 -3.70 -10.51
C TYR A 32 -10.46 -2.21 -10.78
N ASP A 33 -11.71 -1.78 -11.00
CA ASP A 33 -12.08 -0.38 -11.26
C ASP A 33 -11.82 0.55 -10.07
N TYR A 34 -11.59 -0.01 -8.87
CA TYR A 34 -11.26 0.77 -7.68
C TYR A 34 -9.85 1.38 -7.72
N LYS A 35 -8.98 0.93 -8.64
CA LYS A 35 -7.59 1.38 -8.75
C LYS A 35 -7.42 2.89 -8.99
N ASP A 36 -8.42 3.52 -9.61
CA ASP A 36 -8.42 4.95 -9.98
C ASP A 36 -9.38 5.77 -9.09
N PHE A 37 -9.93 5.17 -8.03
CA PHE A 37 -10.89 5.85 -7.16
C PHE A 37 -10.20 6.90 -6.28
N GLU A 38 -10.71 8.14 -6.36
CA GLU A 38 -10.37 9.24 -5.46
C GLU A 38 -11.66 9.89 -4.97
N GLY A 39 -11.75 10.17 -3.67
CA GLY A 39 -12.98 10.72 -3.11
C GLY A 39 -13.10 10.55 -1.61
N ASN A 40 -14.21 11.02 -1.05
CA ASN A 40 -14.52 10.87 0.37
C ASN A 40 -15.51 9.71 0.55
N ILE A 41 -15.12 8.71 1.33
CA ILE A 41 -15.97 7.58 1.72
C ILE A 41 -16.70 7.97 3.01
N PRO A 42 -18.05 7.98 3.03
CA PRO A 42 -18.80 8.42 4.19
C PRO A 42 -18.52 7.58 5.44
N GLU A 43 -18.56 8.21 6.61
CA GLU A 43 -18.43 7.54 7.90
C GLU A 43 -19.46 6.41 8.07
N GLY A 44 -19.05 5.32 8.72
CA GLY A 44 -19.85 4.10 8.86
C GLY A 44 -19.72 3.10 7.71
N ASN A 45 -19.09 3.48 6.60
CA ASN A 45 -18.73 2.54 5.53
C ASN A 45 -17.31 1.99 5.73
N TYR A 46 -17.05 0.80 5.18
CA TYR A 46 -15.71 0.24 5.12
C TYR A 46 -14.80 1.15 4.29
N GLY A 47 -13.63 1.49 4.83
CA GLY A 47 -12.71 2.45 4.19
C GLY A 47 -13.08 3.92 4.37
N ALA A 48 -13.99 4.28 5.30
CA ALA A 48 -14.39 5.66 5.55
C ALA A 48 -13.21 6.64 5.69
N GLY A 49 -13.33 7.79 5.03
CA GLY A 49 -12.31 8.83 4.97
C GLY A 49 -12.01 9.30 3.55
N GLN A 50 -11.09 10.26 3.46
CA GLN A 50 -10.58 10.74 2.18
C GLN A 50 -9.61 9.72 1.57
N VAL A 51 -9.82 9.39 0.30
CA VAL A 51 -8.99 8.50 -0.52
C VAL A 51 -8.38 9.30 -1.67
N GLU A 52 -7.12 9.04 -1.96
CA GLU A 52 -6.33 9.61 -3.07
C GLU A 52 -5.37 8.52 -3.60
N VAL A 53 -5.12 8.50 -4.90
CA VAL A 53 -4.13 7.61 -5.50
C VAL A 53 -2.74 8.18 -5.26
N TRP A 54 -2.06 7.69 -4.22
CA TRP A 54 -0.73 8.18 -3.86
C TRP A 54 0.36 7.73 -4.85
N ASP A 55 0.27 6.53 -5.43
CA ASP A 55 1.15 6.06 -6.50
C ASP A 55 0.39 5.06 -7.40
N SER A 56 0.83 4.92 -8.64
CA SER A 56 0.25 3.97 -9.59
C SER A 56 1.29 3.50 -10.61
N GLY A 57 1.11 2.28 -11.11
CA GLY A 57 2.04 1.65 -12.03
C GLY A 57 1.70 0.18 -12.27
N THR A 58 2.68 -0.57 -12.75
CA THR A 58 2.58 -2.02 -12.97
C THR A 58 3.48 -2.79 -12.01
N TYR A 59 3.31 -4.11 -11.97
CA TYR A 59 4.13 -5.01 -11.19
C TYR A 59 4.32 -6.34 -11.92
N GLU A 60 5.38 -7.05 -11.57
CA GLU A 60 5.74 -8.36 -12.11
C GLU A 60 6.37 -9.23 -10.99
N PRO A 61 6.32 -10.57 -11.08
CA PRO A 61 7.01 -11.43 -10.12
C PRO A 61 8.51 -11.17 -10.13
N LEU A 62 9.14 -11.32 -8.97
CA LEU A 62 10.59 -11.20 -8.87
C LEU A 62 11.31 -12.36 -9.56
N ASP A 63 10.79 -13.59 -9.43
CA ASP A 63 11.34 -14.76 -10.10
C ASP A 63 10.78 -14.87 -11.54
N GLN A 64 11.54 -14.33 -12.49
CA GLN A 64 11.22 -14.41 -13.92
C GLN A 64 11.71 -15.71 -14.58
N ALA A 65 12.41 -16.60 -13.85
CA ALA A 65 12.90 -17.87 -14.39
C ALA A 65 11.84 -19.00 -14.28
N SER A 66 10.71 -18.73 -13.62
CA SER A 66 9.62 -19.68 -13.50
C SER A 66 9.04 -20.07 -14.86
N LYS A 67 8.61 -21.33 -14.99
CA LYS A 67 7.86 -21.82 -16.17
C LYS A 67 6.37 -21.43 -16.11
N LEU A 68 5.92 -20.86 -14.99
CA LEU A 68 4.56 -20.37 -14.82
C LEU A 68 4.42 -19.00 -15.50
N SER A 69 3.19 -18.65 -15.88
CA SER A 69 2.90 -17.26 -16.23
C SER A 69 3.03 -16.36 -15.00
N ASP A 70 3.31 -15.07 -15.20
CA ASP A 70 3.51 -14.09 -14.14
C ASP A 70 2.43 -14.14 -13.06
N GLU A 71 1.17 -14.12 -13.48
CA GLU A 71 0.03 -14.21 -12.58
C GLU A 71 0.00 -15.50 -11.76
N LYS A 72 0.36 -16.65 -12.36
CA LYS A 72 0.37 -17.93 -11.65
C LYS A 72 1.48 -18.00 -10.62
N GLU A 73 2.64 -17.40 -10.90
CA GLU A 73 3.73 -17.32 -9.93
C GLU A 73 3.33 -16.43 -8.74
N LEU A 74 2.82 -15.22 -9.03
CA LEU A 74 2.33 -14.29 -7.99
C LEU A 74 1.25 -14.92 -7.10
N LEU A 75 0.28 -15.63 -7.68
CA LEU A 75 -0.77 -16.32 -6.92
C LEU A 75 -0.23 -17.46 -6.07
N LYS A 76 0.74 -18.22 -6.58
CA LYS A 76 1.41 -19.30 -5.84
C LYS A 76 2.17 -18.73 -4.65
N GLU A 77 2.93 -17.66 -4.86
CA GLU A 77 3.69 -16.98 -3.82
C GLU A 77 2.78 -16.35 -2.75
N LEU A 78 1.68 -15.71 -3.16
CA LEU A 78 0.65 -15.20 -2.27
C LEU A 78 0.06 -16.32 -1.39
N LYS A 79 -0.27 -17.48 -1.97
CA LYS A 79 -0.78 -18.64 -1.22
C LYS A 79 0.27 -19.21 -0.26
N SER A 80 1.55 -19.15 -0.62
CA SER A 80 2.65 -19.60 0.23
C SER A 80 2.95 -18.66 1.41
N GLY A 81 2.44 -17.43 1.38
CA GLY A 81 2.73 -16.41 2.40
C GLY A 81 4.04 -15.67 2.18
N SER A 82 4.63 -15.72 0.97
CA SER A 82 5.89 -15.06 0.63
C SER A 82 5.83 -14.55 -0.80
N LEU A 83 5.22 -13.40 -1.01
CA LEU A 83 5.03 -12.74 -2.29
C LEU A 83 6.18 -11.79 -2.61
N LYS A 84 6.88 -11.99 -3.71
CA LYS A 84 8.03 -11.18 -4.14
C LYS A 84 7.78 -10.62 -5.53
N PHE A 85 7.93 -9.31 -5.67
CA PHE A 85 7.53 -8.60 -6.87
C PHE A 85 8.39 -7.37 -7.11
N ILE A 86 8.42 -6.95 -8.36
CA ILE A 86 9.05 -5.70 -8.79
C ILE A 86 7.93 -4.69 -9.05
N LEU A 87 8.03 -3.51 -8.45
CA LEU A 87 7.13 -2.39 -8.70
C LEU A 87 7.71 -1.45 -9.76
N HIS A 88 6.84 -1.03 -10.67
CA HIS A 88 7.11 -0.04 -11.71
C HIS A 88 6.16 1.15 -11.55
N GLY A 89 6.19 1.77 -10.37
CA GLY A 89 5.40 2.95 -10.04
C GLY A 89 6.12 4.27 -10.36
N LYS A 90 5.46 5.40 -10.09
CA LYS A 90 6.10 6.72 -10.17
C LYS A 90 6.98 6.97 -8.94
N LYS A 91 6.48 6.60 -7.75
CA LYS A 91 7.17 6.80 -6.46
C LYS A 91 7.87 5.53 -5.98
N LEU A 92 7.18 4.40 -6.00
CA LEU A 92 7.73 3.09 -5.61
C LEU A 92 8.30 2.37 -6.83
N LYS A 93 9.57 1.99 -6.73
CA LYS A 93 10.28 1.29 -7.79
C LYS A 93 11.15 0.20 -7.23
N GLY A 94 11.34 -0.85 -8.02
CA GLY A 94 12.24 -1.94 -7.71
C GLY A 94 11.58 -3.05 -6.91
N GLU A 95 12.42 -3.84 -6.25
CA GLU A 95 12.07 -5.12 -5.65
C GLU A 95 11.50 -4.97 -4.23
N PHE A 96 10.40 -5.67 -3.98
CA PHE A 96 9.71 -5.74 -2.69
C PHE A 96 9.30 -7.17 -2.36
N ALA A 97 9.02 -7.40 -1.07
CA ALA A 97 8.43 -8.62 -0.56
C ALA A 97 7.28 -8.32 0.40
N LEU A 98 6.22 -9.12 0.30
CA LEU A 98 5.16 -9.28 1.29
C LEU A 98 5.31 -10.65 1.95
N VAL A 99 5.58 -10.67 3.25
CA VAL A 99 5.80 -11.91 4.02
C VAL A 99 4.75 -12.05 5.11
N LYS A 100 3.98 -13.14 5.07
CA LYS A 100 2.94 -13.45 6.06
C LYS A 100 3.56 -13.84 7.39
N MET A 101 3.04 -13.29 8.48
CA MET A 101 3.48 -13.61 9.83
C MET A 101 2.83 -14.92 10.31
N LYS A 102 3.63 -15.83 10.88
CA LYS A 102 3.20 -17.20 11.24
C LYS A 102 2.47 -17.32 12.60
N ASN A 103 2.61 -16.32 13.49
CA ASN A 103 2.16 -16.39 14.89
C ASN A 103 1.26 -15.20 15.30
N THR A 104 0.54 -14.63 14.35
CA THR A 104 -0.34 -13.47 14.55
C THR A 104 -1.69 -13.73 13.90
N ASP A 105 -2.60 -12.77 13.98
CA ASP A 105 -3.85 -12.80 13.20
C ASP A 105 -3.60 -13.21 11.75
N ASN A 106 -4.50 -14.02 11.20
CA ASN A 106 -4.34 -14.71 9.92
C ASN A 106 -4.18 -13.78 8.70
N ASN A 107 -4.25 -12.46 8.88
CA ASN A 107 -4.12 -11.43 7.86
C ASN A 107 -2.93 -10.48 8.07
N ALA A 108 -2.02 -10.72 9.02
CA ALA A 108 -0.85 -9.85 9.22
C ALA A 108 0.34 -10.24 8.33
N TRP A 109 0.89 -9.25 7.63
CA TRP A 109 2.05 -9.38 6.74
C TRP A 109 3.08 -8.28 7.03
N LEU A 110 4.28 -8.47 6.51
CA LEU A 110 5.33 -7.46 6.46
C LEU A 110 5.60 -7.09 5.00
N LEU A 111 5.51 -5.80 4.69
CA LEU A 111 6.02 -5.21 3.45
C LEU A 111 7.48 -4.77 3.68
N ILE A 112 8.38 -5.29 2.84
CA ILE A 112 9.82 -5.12 2.97
C ILE A 112 10.40 -4.74 1.60
N LYS A 113 11.25 -3.71 1.57
CA LYS A 113 12.02 -3.34 0.39
C LYS A 113 13.28 -4.21 0.30
N HIS A 114 13.60 -4.73 -0.89
CA HIS A 114 14.91 -5.38 -1.10
C HIS A 114 16.01 -4.35 -1.38
N LYS A 115 17.25 -4.73 -1.10
CA LYS A 115 18.44 -3.95 -1.46
C LYS A 115 18.66 -4.03 -2.97
N ASP A 116 18.29 -2.97 -3.67
CA ASP A 116 18.51 -2.78 -5.11
C ASP A 116 18.89 -1.32 -5.43
N LYS A 117 18.97 -0.98 -6.71
CA LYS A 117 19.34 0.37 -7.17
C LYS A 117 18.35 1.49 -6.80
N PHE A 118 17.15 1.16 -6.34
CA PHE A 118 16.11 2.12 -5.95
C PHE A 118 15.96 2.24 -4.42
N ALA A 119 16.66 1.41 -3.65
CA ALA A 119 16.70 1.51 -2.20
C ALA A 119 17.29 2.86 -1.73
N LYS A 120 16.81 3.35 -0.59
CA LYS A 120 17.27 4.58 0.06
C LYS A 120 17.52 4.35 1.54
N ASP A 121 18.58 4.96 2.09
CA ASP A 121 18.91 4.79 3.52
C ASP A 121 17.95 5.56 4.43
N GLU A 122 17.47 6.72 4.00
CA GLU A 122 16.42 7.48 4.69
C GLU A 122 15.22 7.65 3.75
N TYR A 123 14.03 7.30 4.24
CA TYR A 123 12.80 7.41 3.46
C TYR A 123 11.57 7.65 4.33
N ASP A 124 10.84 8.71 4.00
CA ASP A 124 9.50 8.96 4.50
C ASP A 124 8.49 9.01 3.34
N ALA A 125 7.43 8.21 3.44
CA ALA A 125 6.35 8.21 2.47
C ALA A 125 5.52 9.50 2.52
N GLU A 126 5.44 10.15 3.69
CA GLU A 126 4.70 11.39 3.91
C GLU A 126 5.36 12.58 3.21
N GLU A 127 6.69 12.60 3.10
CA GLU A 127 7.44 13.61 2.33
C GLU A 127 7.18 13.54 0.82
N ASN A 128 6.69 12.40 0.33
CA ASN A 128 6.41 12.17 -1.08
C ASN A 128 4.93 12.41 -1.43
N VAL A 129 4.19 13.14 -0.60
CA VAL A 129 2.80 13.52 -0.84
C VAL A 129 2.73 14.84 -1.61
N SER A 130 1.73 14.98 -2.50
CA SER A 130 1.51 16.24 -3.22
C SER A 130 1.16 17.36 -2.22
N PRO A 131 1.71 18.58 -2.36
CA PRO A 131 1.28 19.74 -1.56
C PRO A 131 -0.22 20.06 -1.68
N LYS A 132 -0.89 19.51 -2.70
CA LYS A 132 -2.33 19.66 -2.92
C LYS A 132 -3.15 18.44 -2.47
N SER A 133 -2.53 17.46 -1.82
CA SER A 133 -3.19 16.24 -1.36
C SER A 133 -4.44 16.54 -0.56
N LEU A 134 -5.55 15.94 -0.98
CA LEU A 134 -6.82 16.07 -0.27
C LEU A 134 -6.80 15.25 1.02
N VAL A 135 -6.04 14.16 1.05
CA VAL A 135 -5.85 13.34 2.26
C VAL A 135 -5.10 14.13 3.33
N SER A 136 -3.97 14.77 2.99
CA SER A 136 -3.23 15.60 3.95
C SER A 136 -4.10 16.72 4.52
N LYS A 137 -4.84 17.44 3.67
CA LYS A 137 -5.78 18.49 4.11
C LYS A 137 -6.86 17.94 5.03
N PHE A 138 -7.48 16.82 4.68
CA PHE A 138 -8.50 16.17 5.51
C PHE A 138 -7.96 15.78 6.90
N LEU A 139 -6.73 15.27 6.95
CA LEU A 139 -6.07 14.92 8.21
C LEU A 139 -5.76 16.15 9.07
N GLU A 140 -5.29 17.25 8.47
CA GLU A 140 -5.06 18.52 9.17
C GLU A 140 -6.36 19.11 9.74
N GLU A 141 -7.45 19.07 8.98
CA GLU A 141 -8.77 19.52 9.42
C GLU A 141 -9.31 18.68 10.59
N LYS A 142 -9.10 17.35 10.58
CA LYS A 142 -9.48 16.48 11.71
C LYS A 142 -8.58 16.66 12.95
N LYS A 143 -7.29 16.96 12.77
CA LYS A 143 -6.34 17.23 13.88
C LYS A 143 -6.57 18.58 14.54
N SER A 144 -7.10 19.56 13.81
CA SER A 144 -7.47 20.86 14.37
C SER A 144 -8.72 20.71 15.24
N PRO A 145 -8.63 20.86 16.57
CA PRO A 145 -9.83 20.82 17.40
C PRO A 145 -10.73 21.97 16.94
N LYS A 146 -11.98 21.67 16.61
CA LYS A 146 -13.02 22.69 16.35
C LYS A 146 -12.95 23.73 17.45
N ASN A 147 -12.38 24.89 17.15
CA ASN A 147 -12.46 26.03 18.03
C ASN A 147 -13.94 26.41 18.08
N SER A 148 -14.59 26.05 19.17
CA SER A 148 -15.97 26.39 19.49
C SER A 148 -16.11 27.91 19.49
N LYS A 149 -16.50 28.49 18.35
CA LYS A 149 -17.12 29.82 18.26
C LYS A 149 -18.61 29.58 18.03
N LYS A 150 -19.44 29.58 19.07
CA LYS A 150 -20.08 30.79 19.62
C LYS A 150 -20.50 31.76 18.50
N LYS A 151 -21.78 31.65 18.12
CA LYS A 151 -22.65 32.77 17.72
C LYS A 151 -23.95 32.51 18.49
N SER A 152 -24.16 33.16 19.63
CA SER A 152 -24.80 34.48 19.78
C SER A 152 -26.19 34.49 19.16
#